data_AF-T0YPP6-F1
#
_entry.id   AF-T0YPP6-F1
#
_cell.length_a   1.000
_cell.length_b   1.000
_cell.length_c   1.000
_cell.angle_alpha   90.00
_cell.angle_beta   90.00
_cell.angle_gamma   90.00
#
_symmetry.space_group_name_H-M   'P 1'
#
loop_
_entity.id
_entity.type
_entity.pdbx_description
1 polymer ?
#
loop_
_entity_poly.entity_id
_entity_poly.type
_entity_poly.pdbx_seq_one_letter_code
_entity_poly.pdbx_strand_id
1 'polypeptide(L)'
;TVEIVSHTYGKEHAYHGKVLGLDPSGGSTFSLFPANNATGNYIHIVERIPVRISLSRSELTDHPLRPGMSVKVKIDTSHHDEFQTLVSKVVLTDPSYATALYEKEVDIAQEAADKIIRGNL
;
A
#
# COMPACT_ATOMS: atom_id res chain seq x y z
N THR A 1 9.54 -9.79 -14.40
CA THR A 1 10.95 -9.37 -14.17
C THR A 1 11.06 -7.87 -14.17
N VAL A 2 12.04 -7.26 -13.49
CA VAL A 2 12.19 -5.80 -13.40
C VAL A 2 13.59 -5.37 -13.85
N GLU A 3 13.64 -4.30 -14.64
CA GLU A 3 14.86 -3.60 -15.05
C GLU A 3 14.78 -2.15 -14.54
N ILE A 4 15.87 -1.66 -13.94
CA ILE A 4 15.95 -0.34 -13.32
C ILE A 4 17.19 0.39 -13.82
N VAL A 5 17.03 1.62 -14.27
CA VAL A 5 18.14 2.48 -14.70
C VAL A 5 18.19 3.72 -13.82
N SER A 6 19.35 3.98 -13.20
CA SER A 6 19.55 5.18 -12.41
C SER A 6 19.88 6.39 -13.27
N HIS A 7 19.33 7.56 -12.96
CA HIS A 7 19.75 8.80 -13.63
C HIS A 7 21.19 9.19 -13.28
N THR A 8 21.73 8.72 -12.16
CA THR A 8 23.08 9.09 -11.70
C THR A 8 24.17 8.34 -12.46
N TYR A 9 23.96 7.06 -12.76
CA TYR A 9 24.94 6.20 -13.43
C TYR A 9 24.73 6.12 -14.96
N GLY A 10 23.70 6.79 -15.49
CA GLY A 10 23.38 6.72 -16.91
C GLY A 10 22.79 5.37 -17.33
N LYS A 11 22.53 5.23 -18.64
CA LYS A 11 21.87 4.04 -19.21
C LYS A 11 22.77 2.80 -19.30
N GLU A 12 24.07 2.96 -19.06
CA GLU A 12 25.05 1.86 -19.17
C GLU A 12 24.94 0.87 -18.01
N HIS A 13 24.37 1.29 -16.88
CA HIS A 13 24.24 0.47 -15.69
C HIS A 13 22.76 0.22 -15.35
N ALA A 14 22.27 -0.92 -15.83
CA ALA A 14 20.94 -1.44 -15.48
C ALA A 14 21.03 -2.38 -14.28
N TYR A 15 20.08 -2.25 -13.37
CA TYR A 15 19.87 -3.13 -12.24
C TYR A 15 18.70 -4.05 -12.52
N HIS A 16 18.83 -5.30 -12.13
CA HIS A 16 17.81 -6.32 -12.32
C HIS A 16 17.19 -6.73 -10.99
N GLY A 17 15.90 -7.03 -11.06
CA GLY A 17 15.10 -7.25 -9.88
C GLY A 17 13.83 -8.04 -10.12
N LYS A 18 13.13 -8.26 -9.01
CA LYS A 18 11.80 -8.88 -9.01
C LYS A 18 10.85 -8.02 -8.19
N VAL A 19 9.61 -7.90 -8.67
CA VAL A 19 8.51 -7.35 -7.87
C VAL A 19 8.30 -8.30 -6.70
N LEU A 20 8.46 -7.79 -5.48
CA LEU A 20 8.12 -8.55 -4.28
C LEU A 20 6.62 -8.51 -4.02
N GLY A 21 5.98 -7.42 -4.43
CA GLY A 21 4.54 -7.27 -4.47
C GLY A 21 4.12 -5.81 -4.34
N LEU A 22 2.83 -5.64 -4.06
CA LEU A 22 2.13 -4.34 -4.01
C LEU A 22 1.63 -4.08 -2.60
N ASP A 23 1.77 -2.85 -2.11
CA ASP A 23 1.10 -2.46 -0.87
C ASP A 23 -0.42 -2.36 -1.12
N PRO A 24 -1.26 -2.95 -0.25
CA PRO A 24 -2.71 -3.12 -0.50
C PRO A 24 -3.52 -1.83 -0.42
N SER A 25 -2.91 -0.69 -0.07
CA SER A 25 -3.62 0.55 0.16
C SER A 25 -2.93 1.72 -0.55
N GLY A 26 -3.72 2.47 -1.31
CA GLY A 26 -3.30 3.76 -1.84
C GLY A 26 -3.28 4.84 -0.76
N GLY A 27 -2.62 5.96 -1.04
CA GLY A 27 -2.46 7.05 -0.08
C GLY A 27 -3.78 7.68 0.39
N SER A 28 -4.88 7.50 -0.34
CA SER A 28 -6.19 8.05 0.02
C SER A 28 -6.85 7.33 1.21
N THR A 29 -6.59 6.03 1.36
CA THR A 29 -7.17 5.19 2.43
C THR A 29 -6.70 5.62 3.83
N PHE A 30 -5.56 6.31 3.92
CA PHE A 30 -5.02 6.84 5.18
C PHE A 30 -5.17 8.36 5.33
N SER A 31 -5.94 9.01 4.45
CA SER A 31 -6.15 10.45 4.53
C SER A 31 -7.01 10.80 5.76
N LEU A 32 -6.56 11.77 6.54
CA LEU A 32 -7.33 12.33 7.65
C LEU A 32 -8.63 13.02 7.20
N PHE A 33 -8.68 13.44 5.93
CA PHE A 33 -9.85 14.07 5.34
C PHE A 33 -10.31 13.28 4.11
N PRO A 34 -11.53 12.73 4.10
CA PRO A 34 -12.08 12.10 2.91
C PRO A 34 -12.32 13.16 1.82
N ALA A 35 -12.20 12.76 0.56
CA ALA A 35 -12.47 13.65 -0.56
C ALA A 35 -13.94 14.09 -0.54
N ASN A 36 -14.19 15.40 -0.39
CA ASN A 36 -15.54 15.97 -0.48
C ASN A 36 -15.73 16.63 -1.85
N ASN A 37 -16.47 15.95 -2.73
CA ASN A 37 -16.76 16.41 -4.09
C ASN A 37 -18.14 17.12 -4.21
N ALA A 38 -18.62 17.79 -3.15
CA ALA A 38 -19.96 18.37 -3.10
C ALA A 38 -20.19 19.66 -3.92
N THR A 39 -19.19 20.19 -4.63
CA THR A 39 -19.27 21.50 -5.32
C THR A 39 -19.19 21.43 -6.85
N GLY A 40 -19.26 20.24 -7.45
CA GLY A 40 -19.39 20.08 -8.91
C GLY A 40 -18.10 20.28 -9.72
N ASN A 41 -16.95 20.55 -9.09
CA ASN A 41 -15.65 20.50 -9.75
C ASN A 41 -15.06 19.09 -9.64
N TYR A 42 -15.08 18.34 -10.74
CA TYR A 42 -14.40 17.04 -10.81
C TYR A 42 -12.93 17.26 -11.23
N ILE A 43 -12.01 17.12 -10.28
CA ILE A 43 -10.57 17.02 -10.58
C ILE A 43 -10.21 15.53 -10.53
N HIS A 44 -9.74 14.99 -11.66
CA HIS A 44 -9.23 13.63 -11.70
C HIS A 44 -7.88 13.57 -10.98
N ILE A 45 -7.88 13.01 -9.77
CA ILE A 45 -6.68 12.77 -8.98
C ILE A 45 -6.24 11.33 -9.23
N VAL A 46 -5.03 11.16 -9.78
CA VAL A 46 -4.45 9.83 -9.98
C VAL A 46 -4.02 9.26 -8.63
N GLU A 47 -4.60 8.13 -8.24
CA GLU A 47 -4.14 7.35 -7.10
C GLU A 47 -2.99 6.43 -7.52
N ARG A 48 -1.94 6.39 -6.68
CA ARG A 48 -0.75 5.56 -6.92
C ARG A 48 -0.69 4.45 -5.89
N ILE A 49 -0.42 3.24 -6.36
CA ILE A 49 -0.19 2.05 -5.54
C ILE A 49 1.33 1.82 -5.45
N PRO A 50 1.92 1.78 -4.25
CA PRO A 50 3.34 1.48 -4.08
C PRO A 50 3.69 0.06 -4.55
N VAL A 51 4.80 -0.05 -5.28
CA VAL A 51 5.37 -1.34 -5.72
C VAL A 51 6.72 -1.53 -5.06
N ARG A 52 6.92 -2.65 -4.37
CA ARG A 52 8.22 -2.99 -3.79
C ARG A 52 8.99 -3.93 -4.71
N ILE A 53 10.22 -3.55 -5.01
CA ILE A 53 11.11 -4.27 -5.93
C ILE A 53 12.37 -4.66 -5.17
N SER A 54 12.76 -5.93 -5.29
CA SER A 54 14.06 -6.42 -4.86
C SER A 54 15.09 -6.22 -5.96
N LEU A 55 16.34 -5.96 -5.57
CA LEU A 55 17.47 -5.74 -6.48
C LEU A 55 18.54 -6.82 -6.26
N SER A 56 19.29 -7.13 -7.32
CA SER A 56 20.46 -8.01 -7.21
C SER A 56 21.56 -7.41 -6.33
N ARG A 57 22.08 -8.20 -5.40
CA ARG A 57 23.14 -7.75 -4.48
C ARG A 57 24.48 -7.51 -5.17
N SER A 58 24.81 -8.30 -6.20
CA SER A 58 26.07 -8.15 -6.94
C SER A 58 26.12 -6.80 -7.64
N GLU A 59 25.05 -6.44 -8.35
CA GLU A 59 24.96 -5.18 -9.10
C GLU A 59 25.01 -3.94 -8.18
N LEU A 60 24.40 -4.03 -7.00
CA LEU A 60 24.50 -2.99 -5.97
C LEU A 60 25.90 -2.85 -5.36
N THR A 61 26.71 -3.91 -5.39
CA THR A 61 28.07 -3.87 -4.87
C THR A 61 28.99 -3.17 -5.86
N ASP A 62 28.83 -3.44 -7.15
CA ASP A 62 29.59 -2.80 -8.22
C ASP A 62 29.21 -1.32 -8.36
N HIS A 63 27.91 -1.01 -8.28
CA HIS A 63 27.37 0.34 -8.42
C HIS A 63 26.32 0.61 -7.33
N PRO A 64 26.71 1.20 -6.19
CA PRO A 64 25.78 1.39 -5.08
C PRO A 64 24.68 2.42 -5.38
N LEU A 65 23.41 2.03 -5.21
CA LEU A 65 22.28 2.94 -5.13
C LEU A 65 22.11 3.49 -3.72
N ARG A 66 21.77 4.77 -3.61
CA ARG A 66 21.52 5.49 -2.35
C ARG A 66 20.02 5.81 -2.22
N PRO A 67 19.49 5.85 -0.99
CA PRO A 67 18.12 6.32 -0.75
C PRO A 67 17.88 7.71 -1.33
N GLY A 68 16.71 7.93 -1.93
CA GLY A 68 16.32 9.20 -2.54
C GLY A 68 16.74 9.38 -4.01
N MET A 69 17.48 8.42 -4.60
CA MET A 69 17.84 8.49 -6.01
C MET A 69 16.63 8.25 -6.93
N SER A 70 16.53 9.07 -7.96
CA SER A 70 15.56 8.89 -9.04
C SER A 70 16.01 7.81 -10.02
N VAL A 71 15.08 6.95 -10.40
CA VAL A 71 15.31 5.85 -11.33
C VAL A 71 14.18 5.75 -12.35
N LYS A 72 14.48 5.14 -13.50
CA LYS A 72 13.48 4.68 -14.46
C LYS A 72 13.29 3.18 -14.28
N VAL A 73 12.04 2.76 -14.15
CA VAL A 73 11.68 1.36 -13.89
C VAL A 73 10.90 0.80 -15.07
N LYS A 74 11.27 -0.39 -15.53
CA LYS A 74 10.50 -1.18 -16.50
C LYS A 74 10.14 -2.52 -15.85
N ILE A 75 8.85 -2.80 -15.75
CA ILE A 75 8.32 -4.04 -15.20
C ILE A 75 7.71 -4.83 -16.35
N ASP A 76 8.14 -6.08 -16.49
CA ASP A 76 7.46 -7.05 -17.35
C ASP A 76 6.28 -7.67 -16.59
N THR A 77 5.07 -7.42 -17.09
CA THR A 77 3.79 -7.86 -16.51
C THR A 77 3.18 -9.07 -17.23
N SER A 78 3.90 -9.70 -18.15
CA SER A 78 3.43 -10.90 -18.86
C SER A 78 3.10 -12.07 -17.92
N HIS A 79 3.79 -12.16 -16.78
CA HIS A 79 3.64 -13.21 -15.77
C HIS A 79 2.88 -12.67 -14.54
N HIS A 80 1.62 -12.32 -14.72
CA HIS A 80 0.82 -11.60 -13.71
C HIS A 80 0.31 -12.48 -12.57
N ASP A 81 0.23 -13.80 -12.78
CA ASP A 81 -0.25 -14.78 -11.80
C ASP A 81 0.70 -14.94 -10.59
N GLU A 82 1.93 -14.44 -10.69
CA GLU A 82 2.96 -14.54 -9.65
C GLU A 82 3.00 -13.34 -8.71
N PHE A 83 2.24 -12.28 -8.97
CA PHE A 83 2.25 -11.09 -8.12
C PHE A 83 1.46 -11.31 -6.84
N GLN A 84 2.16 -11.44 -5.72
CA GLN A 84 1.54 -11.50 -4.41
C GLN A 84 1.26 -10.08 -3.91
N THR A 85 0.07 -9.84 -3.36
CA THR A 85 -0.18 -8.65 -2.53
C THR A 85 0.76 -8.72 -1.32
N LEU A 86 1.49 -7.65 -1.05
CA LEU A 86 2.31 -7.55 0.17
C LEU A 86 1.37 -7.32 1.34
N VAL A 87 0.80 -8.41 1.83
CA VAL A 87 0.09 -8.38 3.11
C VAL A 87 1.17 -8.25 4.18
N SER A 88 1.02 -7.25 5.05
CA SER A 88 1.82 -7.15 6.25
C SER A 88 1.74 -8.49 6.99
N LYS A 89 2.85 -9.23 7.06
CA LYS A 89 2.97 -10.45 7.89
C LYS A 89 3.16 -10.10 9.37
N VAL A 90 2.83 -8.88 9.78
CA VAL A 90 2.78 -8.53 11.20
C VAL A 90 1.61 -9.29 11.81
N VAL A 91 1.92 -10.47 12.34
CA VAL A 91 1.06 -11.14 13.30
C VAL A 91 1.23 -10.35 14.60
N LEU A 92 0.27 -9.48 14.89
CA LEU A 92 0.15 -8.86 16.21
C LEU A 92 -0.12 -9.99 17.21
N THR A 93 0.95 -10.54 17.78
CA THR A 93 0.89 -11.61 18.80
C THR A 93 0.64 -11.04 20.19
N ASP A 94 0.74 -9.72 20.35
CA ASP A 94 0.63 -9.02 21.62
C ASP A 94 -0.68 -8.20 21.65
N PRO A 95 -1.62 -8.49 22.57
CA PRO A 95 -2.85 -7.72 22.74
C PRO A 95 -2.60 -6.33 23.36
N SER A 96 -1.35 -5.88 23.48
CA SER A 96 -0.99 -4.55 24.01
C SER A 96 -1.66 -3.37 23.29
N TYR A 97 -2.18 -3.56 22.08
CA TYR A 97 -3.03 -2.58 21.37
C TYR A 97 -4.52 -2.96 21.28
N ALA A 98 -4.92 -4.09 21.85
CA ALA A 98 -6.32 -4.46 22.00
C ALA A 98 -6.87 -3.74 23.24
N THR A 99 -7.78 -2.79 23.01
CA THR A 99 -8.48 -2.12 24.11
C THR A 99 -9.88 -2.70 24.25
N ALA A 100 -10.16 -3.33 25.40
CA ALA A 100 -11.50 -3.80 25.75
C ALA A 100 -12.44 -2.64 26.17
N LEU A 101 -11.95 -1.39 26.11
CA LEU A 101 -12.70 -0.20 26.55
C LEU A 101 -14.08 -0.07 25.89
N TYR A 102 -14.24 -0.56 24.67
CA TYR A 102 -15.46 -0.40 23.89
C TYR A 102 -16.34 -1.64 23.83
N GLU A 103 -15.94 -2.78 24.39
CA GLU A 103 -16.75 -4.01 24.30
C GLU A 103 -18.16 -3.80 24.89
N LYS A 104 -18.23 -3.13 26.03
CA LYS A 104 -19.50 -2.82 26.70
C LYS A 104 -20.32 -1.75 25.99
N GLU A 105 -19.67 -0.85 25.25
CA GLU A 105 -20.34 0.23 24.51
C GLU A 105 -20.94 -0.26 23.20
N VAL A 106 -20.30 -1.25 22.54
CA VAL A 106 -20.82 -1.91 21.34
C VAL A 106 -22.11 -2.67 21.65
N ASP A 107 -22.18 -3.39 22.78
CA ASP A 107 -23.39 -4.12 23.19
C ASP A 107 -24.58 -3.17 23.42
N ILE A 108 -24.34 -2.04 24.09
CA ILE A 108 -25.37 -1.02 24.34
C ILE A 108 -25.84 -0.40 23.01
N ALA A 109 -24.92 -0.11 22.10
CA ALA A 109 -25.25 0.45 20.80
C ALA A 109 -26.08 -0.55 19.96
N GLN A 110 -25.75 -1.83 20.02
CA GLN A 110 -26.49 -2.89 19.31
C GLN A 110 -27.90 -3.06 19.86
N GLU A 111 -28.06 -3.08 21.19
CA GLU A 111 -29.38 -3.18 21.83
C GLU A 111 -30.28 -1.97 21.50
N ALA A 112 -29.69 -0.77 21.45
CA ALA A 112 -30.39 0.45 21.02
C ALA A 112 -30.80 0.39 19.54
N ALA A 113 -29.93 -0.10 18.66
CA ALA A 113 -30.21 -0.28 17.24
C ALA A 113 -31.36 -1.28 17.01
N ASP A 114 -31.33 -2.44 17.68
CA ASP A 114 -32.37 -3.47 17.57
C ASP A 114 -33.73 -2.99 18.10
N LYS A 115 -33.72 -2.09 19.10
CA LYS A 115 -34.94 -1.45 19.61
C LYS A 115 -35.54 -0.50 18.56
N ILE A 116 -34.72 0.26 17.86
CA ILE A 116 -35.18 1.17 16.78
C ILE A 116 -35.73 0.36 15.59
N ILE A 117 -35.03 -0.71 15.19
CA ILE A 117 -35.46 -1.57 14.07
C ILE A 117 -36.83 -2.22 14.38
N ARG A 118 -37.00 -2.75 15.59
CA ARG A 118 -38.30 -3.31 16.01
C ARG A 118 -39.42 -2.28 16.13
N GLY A 119 -39.10 -1.01 16.38
CA GLY A 119 -40.09 0.06 16.46
C GLY A 119 -40.56 0.59 15.10
N ASN A 120 -39.85 0.27 14.01
CA ASN A 120 -40.14 0.72 12.65
C ASN A 120 -40.65 -0.41 11.73
N LEU A 121 -40.80 -1.62 12.26
CA LEU A 121 -41.45 -2.79 11.63
C LEU A 121 -42.84 -2.97 12.23
#